data_AF-A0A951K2Q1-F1
#
_entry.id   AF-A0A951K2Q1-F1
#
_cell.length_a   1.000
_cell.length_b   1.000
_cell.length_c   1.000
_cell.angle_alpha   90.00
_cell.angle_beta   90.00
_cell.angle_gamma   90.00
#
_symmetry.space_group_name_H-M   'P 1'
#
loop_
_entity.id
_entity.type
_entity.pdbx_description
1 polymer ?
#
loop_
_entity_poly.entity_id
_entity_poly.type
_entity_poly.pdbx_seq_one_letter_code
_entity_poly.pdbx_strand_id
1 'polypeptide(L)'
;MQKLHLVGFTAEHDGLIFSLGKGSNSDEFVVDLNGELLLTIAEAERRRDRRASAEARQHPRTGHTSELSPRELQDRLRAGWSIEQVAKEAGTDVEWVSRFAAPVRAEQARVVNRALGLTFDKARLGPSSLPLGRSVLRNLGERGVRLSEEDVDAAWGAFQLEEGLWVVRFSYTSRGRPQEAEWLFDVETGELSARNRLASQLGHVAKGRAR
;
A
#
# COMPACT_ATOMS: atom_id res chain seq x y z
N MET A 1 -2.97 -26.50 -15.50
CA MET A 1 -4.02 -25.73 -14.78
C MET A 1 -4.42 -24.55 -15.64
N GLN A 2 -5.71 -24.41 -15.93
CA GLN A 2 -6.26 -23.25 -16.62
C GLN A 2 -6.29 -22.05 -15.66
N LYS A 3 -5.94 -20.86 -16.14
CA LYS A 3 -5.92 -19.64 -15.31
C LYS A 3 -7.25 -18.91 -15.43
N LEU A 4 -7.82 -18.54 -14.29
CA LEU A 4 -8.99 -17.67 -14.20
C LEU A 4 -8.55 -16.21 -14.05
N HIS A 5 -9.29 -15.29 -14.66
CA HIS A 5 -9.07 -13.86 -14.60
C HIS A 5 -10.11 -13.20 -13.70
N LEU A 6 -9.68 -12.47 -12.67
CA LEU A 6 -10.58 -11.67 -11.84
C LEU A 6 -11.14 -10.51 -12.68
N VAL A 7 -12.46 -10.44 -12.80
CA VAL A 7 -13.18 -9.44 -13.59
C VAL A 7 -13.85 -8.40 -12.68
N GLY A 8 -14.26 -8.81 -11.47
CA GLY A 8 -14.92 -7.89 -10.54
C GLY A 8 -15.44 -8.57 -9.28
N PHE A 9 -16.46 -7.96 -8.68
CA PHE A 9 -17.15 -8.41 -7.48
C PHE A 9 -18.64 -8.62 -7.77
N THR A 10 -19.30 -9.43 -6.96
CA THR A 10 -20.77 -9.51 -6.94
C THR A 10 -21.38 -8.16 -6.54
N ALA A 11 -22.64 -7.93 -6.90
CA ALA A 11 -23.34 -6.69 -6.55
C ALA A 11 -23.40 -6.44 -5.03
N GLU A 12 -23.46 -7.51 -4.24
CA GLU A 12 -23.51 -7.47 -2.78
C GLU A 12 -22.11 -7.41 -2.14
N HIS A 13 -21.04 -7.43 -2.94
CA HIS A 13 -19.63 -7.38 -2.50
C HIS A 13 -19.21 -8.55 -1.60
N ASP A 14 -19.94 -9.66 -1.67
CA ASP A 14 -19.72 -10.88 -0.93
C ASP A 14 -19.04 -11.98 -1.78
N GLY A 15 -18.67 -11.69 -3.03
CA GLY A 15 -18.02 -12.63 -3.92
C GLY A 15 -17.13 -11.97 -4.96
N LEU A 16 -16.17 -12.75 -5.49
CA LEU A 16 -15.27 -12.41 -6.58
C LEU A 16 -15.74 -13.07 -7.87
N ILE A 17 -15.78 -12.32 -8.97
CA ILE A 17 -16.19 -12.81 -10.30
C ILE A 17 -14.95 -13.07 -11.14
N PHE A 18 -14.83 -14.28 -11.66
CA PHE A 18 -13.74 -14.76 -12.50
C PHE A 18 -14.23 -15.21 -13.88
N SER A 19 -13.35 -15.18 -14.87
CA SER A 19 -13.63 -15.64 -16.23
C SER A 19 -12.46 -16.43 -16.82
N LEU A 20 -12.72 -17.28 -17.82
CA LEU A 20 -11.67 -18.08 -18.51
C LEU A 20 -10.91 -17.28 -19.57
N GLY A 21 -11.45 -16.16 -20.03
CA GLY A 21 -10.85 -15.33 -21.07
C GLY A 21 -10.81 -13.84 -20.69
N LYS A 22 -9.81 -13.12 -21.22
CA LYS A 22 -9.67 -11.67 -21.03
C LYS A 22 -10.65 -10.93 -21.96
N GLY A 23 -11.97 -11.11 -21.77
CA GLY A 23 -13.03 -10.55 -22.62
C GLY A 23 -14.38 -11.24 -22.41
N SER A 24 -15.47 -10.46 -22.37
CA SER A 24 -16.76 -10.79 -21.75
C SER A 24 -17.66 -11.80 -22.51
N ASN A 25 -17.14 -12.96 -22.90
CA ASN A 25 -17.99 -14.02 -23.45
C ASN A 25 -17.56 -15.44 -23.04
N SER A 26 -16.87 -15.57 -21.91
CA SER A 26 -16.49 -16.87 -21.35
C SER A 26 -17.24 -17.12 -20.06
N ASP A 27 -17.50 -18.40 -19.75
CA ASP A 27 -18.08 -18.88 -18.50
C ASP A 27 -17.58 -18.09 -17.29
N GLU A 28 -18.53 -17.50 -16.56
CA GLU A 28 -18.29 -16.74 -15.34
C GLU A 28 -18.31 -17.67 -14.14
N PHE A 29 -17.32 -17.52 -13.26
CA PHE A 29 -17.17 -18.29 -12.04
C PHE A 29 -17.20 -17.33 -10.86
N VAL A 30 -18.04 -17.59 -9.87
CA VAL A 30 -18.11 -16.79 -8.65
C VAL A 30 -17.43 -17.55 -7.52
N VAL A 31 -16.63 -16.83 -6.73
CA VAL A 31 -15.99 -17.34 -5.51
C VAL A 31 -16.44 -16.49 -4.33
N ASP A 32 -17.14 -17.11 -3.38
CA ASP A 32 -17.64 -16.41 -2.20
C ASP A 32 -16.50 -15.92 -1.30
N LEU A 33 -16.58 -14.66 -0.86
CA LEU A 33 -15.68 -14.04 0.10
C LEU A 33 -16.03 -14.48 1.52
N ASN A 34 -15.84 -15.77 1.80
CA ASN A 34 -16.06 -16.35 3.12
C ASN A 34 -14.76 -16.44 3.95
N GLY A 35 -14.91 -16.76 5.25
CA GLY A 35 -13.77 -16.87 6.16
C GLY A 35 -12.74 -17.92 5.75
N GLU A 36 -13.17 -19.02 5.12
CA GLU A 36 -12.28 -20.08 4.65
C GLU A 36 -11.38 -19.61 3.49
N LEU A 37 -11.94 -18.87 2.52
CA LEU A 37 -11.18 -18.28 1.43
C LEU A 37 -10.14 -17.30 1.97
N LEU A 38 -10.53 -16.41 2.89
CA LEU A 38 -9.62 -15.44 3.49
C LEU A 38 -8.47 -16.12 4.24
N LEU A 39 -8.76 -17.16 5.03
CA LEU A 39 -7.75 -17.95 5.72
C LEU A 39 -6.82 -18.68 4.73
N THR A 40 -7.37 -19.20 3.64
CA THR A 40 -6.61 -19.89 2.59
C THR A 40 -5.67 -18.93 1.86
N ILE A 41 -6.14 -17.72 1.55
CA ILE A 41 -5.30 -16.65 0.98
C ILE A 41 -4.17 -16.30 1.94
N ALA A 42 -4.49 -16.06 3.22
CA ALA A 42 -3.48 -15.74 4.25
C ALA A 42 -2.46 -16.89 4.42
N GLU A 43 -2.90 -18.15 4.38
CA GLU A 43 -2.03 -19.31 4.42
C GLU A 43 -1.13 -19.41 3.17
N ALA A 44 -1.67 -19.12 1.99
CA ALA A 44 -0.91 -19.08 0.75
C ALA A 44 0.16 -17.97 0.76
N GLU A 45 -0.15 -16.80 1.32
CA GLU A 45 0.80 -15.72 1.55
C GLU A 45 1.92 -16.17 2.50
N ARG A 46 1.56 -16.70 3.68
CA ARG A 46 2.55 -17.24 4.64
C ARG A 46 3.46 -18.30 4.02
N ARG A 47 2.94 -19.15 3.13
CA ARG A 47 3.73 -20.15 2.40
C ARG A 47 4.66 -19.52 1.36
N ARG A 48 4.20 -18.50 0.63
CA ARG A 48 5.07 -17.73 -0.28
C ARG A 48 6.18 -17.04 0.47
N ASP A 49 5.91 -16.45 1.63
CA ASP A 49 6.93 -15.79 2.45
C ASP A 49 7.94 -16.79 3.02
N ARG A 50 7.46 -17.95 3.51
CA ARG A 50 8.33 -19.06 3.95
C ARG A 50 9.17 -19.59 2.80
N ARG A 51 8.60 -19.70 1.59
CA ARG A 51 9.31 -20.15 0.39
C ARG A 51 10.34 -19.13 -0.06
N ALA A 52 10.02 -17.85 -0.12
CA ALA A 52 10.98 -16.77 -0.39
C ALA A 52 12.11 -16.78 0.66
N SER A 53 11.77 -16.99 1.93
CA SER A 53 12.75 -17.15 3.02
C SER A 53 13.62 -18.41 2.86
N ALA A 54 13.05 -19.51 2.38
CA ALA A 54 13.77 -20.77 2.15
C ALA A 54 14.65 -20.70 0.88
N GLU A 55 14.17 -20.09 -0.20
CA GLU A 55 14.93 -19.83 -1.42
C GLU A 55 16.10 -18.87 -1.16
N ALA A 56 15.92 -17.89 -0.25
CA ALA A 56 17.00 -17.07 0.27
C ALA A 56 18.02 -17.85 1.12
N ARG A 57 17.60 -18.93 1.80
CA ARG A 57 18.49 -19.84 2.56
C ARG A 57 19.19 -20.89 1.67
N GLN A 58 18.60 -21.27 0.54
CA GLN A 58 19.05 -22.35 -0.35
C GLN A 58 19.95 -21.89 -1.50
N HIS A 59 20.02 -20.58 -1.78
CA HIS A 59 21.09 -20.07 -2.62
C HIS A 59 22.42 -20.25 -1.88
N PRO A 60 23.39 -20.99 -2.44
CA PRO A 60 24.67 -21.23 -1.78
C PRO A 60 25.32 -19.90 -1.45
N ARG A 61 25.90 -19.84 -0.24
CA ARG A 61 26.78 -18.78 0.24
C ARG A 61 27.94 -18.58 -0.74
N THR A 62 27.74 -17.85 -1.83
CA THR A 62 28.84 -17.19 -2.52
C THR A 62 29.19 -15.97 -1.67
N GLY A 63 29.92 -16.18 -0.57
CA GLY A 63 30.64 -15.13 0.16
C GLY A 63 29.86 -14.00 0.85
N HIS A 64 28.54 -13.83 0.68
CA HIS A 64 27.84 -12.70 1.28
C HIS A 64 27.49 -12.97 2.76
N THR A 65 28.26 -12.38 3.66
CA THR A 65 27.95 -12.29 5.09
C THR A 65 27.09 -11.06 5.32
N SER A 66 25.79 -11.26 5.57
CA SER A 66 24.91 -10.18 6.05
C SER A 66 24.84 -10.24 7.57
N GLU A 67 25.02 -9.10 8.22
CA GLU A 67 24.84 -8.97 9.69
C GLU A 67 23.36 -8.97 10.08
N LEU A 68 22.46 -8.64 9.15
CA LEU A 68 21.02 -8.65 9.35
C LEU A 68 20.37 -9.87 8.71
N SER A 69 19.37 -10.43 9.38
CA SER A 69 18.52 -11.49 8.83
C SER A 69 17.53 -10.94 7.78
N PRO A 70 16.98 -11.78 6.88
CA PRO A 70 15.95 -11.37 5.92
C PRO A 70 14.78 -10.61 6.54
N ARG A 71 14.36 -11.02 7.75
CA ARG A 71 13.27 -10.36 8.48
C ARG A 71 13.66 -8.95 8.91
N GLU A 72 14.85 -8.79 9.48
CA GLU A 72 15.35 -7.48 9.93
C GLU A 72 15.61 -6.50 8.77
N LEU A 73 16.00 -7.01 7.60
CA LEU A 73 16.08 -6.21 6.38
C LEU A 73 14.69 -5.70 5.97
N GLN A 74 13.70 -6.60 5.93
CA GLN A 74 12.33 -6.24 5.61
C GLN A 74 11.73 -5.26 6.62
N ASP A 75 12.00 -5.44 7.92
CA ASP A 75 11.54 -4.54 8.97
C ASP A 75 12.11 -3.11 8.76
N ARG A 76 13.39 -2.98 8.43
CA ARG A 76 14.01 -1.68 8.11
C ARG A 76 13.46 -1.06 6.83
N LEU A 77 13.29 -1.86 5.78
CA LEU A 77 12.67 -1.39 4.52
C LEU A 77 11.23 -0.93 4.76
N ARG A 78 10.46 -1.66 5.59
CA ARG A 78 9.12 -1.24 6.02
C ARG A 78 9.17 0.09 6.76
N ALA A 79 10.15 0.28 7.63
CA ALA A 79 10.38 1.55 8.34
C ALA A 79 10.84 2.72 7.44
N GLY A 80 10.93 2.51 6.12
CA GLY A 80 11.24 3.56 5.16
C GLY A 80 12.74 3.77 4.90
N TRP A 81 13.60 2.88 5.38
CA TRP A 81 15.02 2.92 5.04
C TRP A 81 15.24 2.59 3.57
N SER A 82 16.20 3.28 2.95
CA SER A 82 16.57 2.98 1.56
C SER A 82 17.33 1.66 1.47
N ILE A 83 17.30 1.03 0.29
CA ILE A 83 18.02 -0.24 0.05
C ILE A 83 19.51 -0.04 0.32
N GLU A 84 20.06 1.11 -0.05
CA GLU A 84 21.46 1.49 0.16
C GLU A 84 21.79 1.63 1.65
N GLN A 85 20.90 2.24 2.44
CA GLN A 85 21.08 2.36 3.88
C GLN A 85 21.06 0.99 4.56
N VAL A 86 20.09 0.15 4.18
CA VAL A 86 19.95 -1.22 4.72
C VAL A 86 21.14 -2.09 4.31
N ALA A 87 21.61 -2.00 3.07
CA ALA A 87 22.78 -2.72 2.58
C ALA A 87 24.05 -2.32 3.32
N LYS A 88 24.24 -1.00 3.51
CA LYS A 88 25.36 -0.46 4.28
C LYS A 88 25.36 -0.96 5.72
N GLU A 89 24.20 -0.98 6.37
CA GLU A 89 24.08 -1.46 7.76
C GLU A 89 24.27 -2.98 7.86
N ALA A 90 23.73 -3.74 6.90
CA ALA A 90 23.87 -5.18 6.85
C ALA A 90 25.27 -5.65 6.43
N GLY A 91 26.16 -4.75 6.02
CA GLY A 91 27.50 -5.09 5.52
C GLY A 91 27.45 -5.90 4.22
N THR A 92 26.45 -5.68 3.37
CA THR A 92 26.17 -6.50 2.18
C THR A 92 25.89 -5.63 0.94
N ASP A 93 25.75 -6.27 -0.22
CA ASP A 93 25.52 -5.59 -1.48
C ASP A 93 24.06 -5.15 -1.66
N VAL A 94 23.88 -4.00 -2.33
CA VAL A 94 22.56 -3.43 -2.66
C VAL A 94 21.70 -4.41 -3.46
N GLU A 95 22.31 -5.15 -4.40
CA GLU A 95 21.61 -6.14 -5.24
C GLU A 95 21.06 -7.31 -4.40
N TRP A 96 21.73 -7.66 -3.30
CA TRP A 96 21.23 -8.70 -2.41
C TRP A 96 20.03 -8.19 -1.60
N VAL A 97 20.12 -6.98 -1.03
CA VAL A 97 18.99 -6.35 -0.31
C VAL A 97 17.78 -6.12 -1.23
N SER A 98 18.00 -5.74 -2.50
CA SER A 98 16.91 -5.44 -3.43
C SER A 98 15.97 -6.63 -3.69
N ARG A 99 16.45 -7.87 -3.51
CA ARG A 99 15.63 -9.09 -3.61
C ARG A 99 14.54 -9.16 -2.54
N PHE A 100 14.77 -8.53 -1.38
CA PHE A 100 13.81 -8.47 -0.28
C PHE A 100 12.86 -7.27 -0.36
N ALA A 101 13.11 -6.32 -1.28
CA ALA A 101 12.32 -5.11 -1.41
C ALA A 101 10.99 -5.31 -2.14
N ALA A 102 10.88 -6.28 -3.05
CA ALA A 102 9.65 -6.51 -3.81
C ALA A 102 8.44 -6.89 -2.91
N PRO A 103 8.57 -7.81 -1.94
CA PRO A 103 7.50 -8.09 -0.97
C PRO A 103 7.09 -6.85 -0.16
N VAL A 104 8.08 -6.07 0.32
CA VAL A 104 7.84 -4.86 1.13
C VAL A 104 7.11 -3.79 0.32
N ARG A 105 7.51 -3.57 -0.94
CA ARG A 105 6.81 -2.63 -1.83
C ARG A 105 5.36 -3.04 -2.09
N ALA A 106 5.10 -4.34 -2.28
CA ALA A 106 3.74 -4.85 -2.46
C ALA A 106 2.88 -4.64 -1.19
N GLU A 107 3.47 -4.77 0.00
CA GLU A 107 2.81 -4.48 1.27
C GLU A 107 2.53 -2.98 1.43
N GLN A 108 3.52 -2.12 1.19
CA GLN A 108 3.36 -0.67 1.21
C GLN A 108 2.24 -0.21 0.26
N ALA A 109 2.20 -0.75 -0.96
CA ALA A 109 1.15 -0.46 -1.92
C ALA A 109 -0.24 -0.90 -1.43
N ARG A 110 -0.34 -2.07 -0.77
CA ARG A 110 -1.59 -2.52 -0.13
C ARG A 110 -2.05 -1.58 0.98
N VAL A 111 -1.13 -1.13 1.84
CA VAL A 111 -1.40 -0.17 2.91
C VAL A 111 -1.92 1.15 2.34
N VAL A 112 -1.23 1.70 1.34
CA VAL A 112 -1.66 2.91 0.62
C VAL A 112 -3.07 2.71 0.06
N ASN A 113 -3.30 1.68 -0.74
CA ASN A 113 -4.60 1.43 -1.38
C ASN A 113 -5.74 1.32 -0.37
N ARG A 114 -5.51 0.65 0.77
CA ARG A 114 -6.50 0.58 1.85
C ARG A 114 -6.78 1.96 2.43
N ALA A 115 -5.74 2.74 2.75
CA ALA A 115 -5.91 4.09 3.29
C ALA A 115 -6.64 5.03 2.32
N LEU A 116 -6.38 4.94 1.01
CA LEU A 116 -7.03 5.78 -0.01
C LEU A 116 -8.54 5.54 -0.10
N GLY A 117 -9.00 4.32 0.18
CA GLY A 117 -10.41 3.94 0.19
C GLY A 117 -11.17 4.35 1.45
N LEU A 118 -10.46 4.73 2.52
CA LEU A 118 -11.08 5.12 3.78
C LEU A 118 -11.47 6.60 3.81
N THR A 119 -12.37 6.95 4.73
CA THR A 119 -12.78 8.33 4.95
C THR A 119 -11.99 8.91 6.12
N PHE A 120 -11.31 10.04 5.88
CA PHE A 120 -10.63 10.76 6.94
C PHE A 120 -11.62 11.56 7.81
N ASP A 121 -11.59 11.35 9.12
CA ASP A 121 -12.34 12.14 10.09
C ASP A 121 -11.50 13.31 10.58
N LYS A 122 -12.03 14.52 10.40
CA LYS A 122 -11.39 15.73 10.88
C LYS A 122 -12.02 16.16 12.18
N ALA A 123 -11.21 16.25 13.23
CA ALA A 123 -11.63 16.75 14.54
C ALA A 123 -12.52 18.00 14.42
N ARG A 124 -13.70 17.94 15.05
CA ARG A 124 -14.77 18.96 15.06
C ARG A 124 -15.59 19.14 13.78
N LEU A 125 -15.11 18.66 12.63
CA LEU A 125 -15.83 18.72 11.35
C LEU A 125 -16.44 17.37 10.95
N GLY A 126 -15.96 16.29 11.54
CA GLY A 126 -16.43 14.93 11.30
C GLY A 126 -15.84 14.31 10.04
N PRO A 127 -16.48 13.24 9.52
CA PRO A 127 -15.98 12.50 8.36
C PRO A 127 -16.05 13.34 7.08
N SER A 128 -14.98 13.27 6.30
CA SER A 128 -14.93 13.81 4.94
C SER A 128 -16.09 13.26 4.08
N SER A 129 -16.57 14.06 3.14
CA SER A 129 -17.61 13.61 2.19
C SER A 129 -17.09 12.69 1.09
N LEU A 130 -15.77 12.54 0.96
CA LEU A 130 -15.10 11.71 -0.04
C LEU A 130 -14.03 10.84 0.63
N PRO A 131 -13.71 9.67 0.06
CA PRO A 131 -12.53 8.89 0.47
C PRO A 131 -11.25 9.72 0.39
N LEU A 132 -10.21 9.30 1.13
CA LEU A 132 -8.95 10.04 1.26
C LEU A 132 -8.35 10.37 -0.11
N GLY A 133 -8.20 9.38 -1.00
CA GLY A 133 -7.58 9.60 -2.31
C GLY A 133 -8.32 10.64 -3.16
N ARG A 134 -9.66 10.58 -3.16
CA ARG A 134 -10.51 11.55 -3.88
C ARG A 134 -10.50 12.93 -3.22
N SER A 135 -10.44 12.99 -1.89
CA SER A 135 -10.31 14.24 -1.14
C SER A 135 -9.01 14.96 -1.49
N VAL A 136 -7.89 14.24 -1.54
CA VAL A 136 -6.58 14.81 -1.89
C VAL A 136 -6.60 15.39 -3.30
N LEU A 137 -7.02 14.62 -4.30
CA LEU A 137 -7.07 15.07 -5.70
C LEU A 137 -7.93 16.32 -5.88
N ARG A 138 -9.12 16.32 -5.27
CA ARG A 138 -10.01 17.48 -5.32
C ARG A 138 -9.36 18.72 -4.70
N ASN A 139 -8.82 18.59 -3.50
CA ASN A 139 -8.22 19.72 -2.78
C ASN A 139 -6.94 20.23 -3.45
N LEU A 140 -6.19 19.38 -4.16
CA LEU A 140 -5.09 19.79 -5.03
C LEU A 140 -5.58 20.59 -6.24
N GLY A 141 -6.65 20.14 -6.89
CA GLY A 141 -7.29 20.85 -8.00
C GLY A 141 -7.78 22.24 -7.60
N GLU A 142 -8.40 22.38 -6.42
CA GLU A 142 -8.81 23.69 -5.87
C GLU A 142 -7.62 24.63 -5.61
N ARG A 143 -6.41 24.08 -5.43
CA ARG A 143 -5.15 24.84 -5.27
C ARG A 143 -4.45 25.13 -6.61
N GLY A 144 -5.00 24.68 -7.73
CA GLY A 144 -4.41 24.82 -9.06
C GLY A 144 -3.22 23.89 -9.30
N VAL A 145 -3.06 22.83 -8.51
CA VAL A 145 -2.02 21.81 -8.71
C VAL A 145 -2.58 20.73 -9.63
N ARG A 146 -1.94 20.52 -10.78
CA ARG A 146 -2.30 19.48 -11.75
C ARG A 146 -1.15 18.48 -11.83
N LEU A 147 -1.47 17.22 -11.61
CA LEU A 147 -0.56 16.09 -11.71
C LEU A 147 -1.15 15.12 -12.73
N SER A 148 -0.31 14.40 -13.48
CA SER A 148 -0.77 13.27 -14.29
C SER A 148 -1.22 12.12 -13.38
N GLU A 149 -1.95 11.14 -13.92
CA GLU A 149 -2.32 9.96 -13.14
C GLU A 149 -1.08 9.19 -12.63
N GLU A 150 -0.05 9.07 -13.48
CA GLU A 150 1.22 8.45 -13.11
C GLU A 150 1.93 9.22 -11.97
N ASP A 151 1.95 10.55 -12.04
CA ASP A 151 2.54 11.38 -10.97
C ASP A 151 1.76 11.25 -9.66
N VAL A 152 0.43 11.10 -9.74
CA VAL A 152 -0.42 10.89 -8.56
C VAL A 152 -0.09 9.56 -7.90
N ASP A 153 0.00 8.49 -8.68
CA ASP A 153 0.30 7.15 -8.17
C ASP A 153 1.70 7.10 -7.56
N ALA A 154 2.69 7.72 -8.22
CA ALA A 154 4.06 7.82 -7.72
C ALA A 154 4.22 8.74 -6.50
N ALA A 155 3.30 9.69 -6.31
CA ALA A 155 3.32 10.61 -5.17
C ALA A 155 2.88 9.95 -3.85
N TRP A 156 2.22 8.80 -3.90
CA TRP A 156 1.83 8.05 -2.70
C TRP A 156 2.93 7.11 -2.22
N GLY A 157 3.15 7.09 -0.92
CA GLY A 157 4.03 6.13 -0.26
C GLY A 157 3.52 5.78 1.13
N ALA A 158 4.05 4.70 1.70
CA ALA A 158 3.82 4.37 3.09
C ALA A 158 5.08 3.79 3.72
N PHE A 159 5.28 4.06 5.01
CA PHE A 159 6.31 3.44 5.83
C PHE A 159 5.74 3.11 7.21
N GLN A 160 6.23 2.04 7.79
CA GLN A 160 5.79 1.54 9.07
C GLN A 160 6.45 2.33 10.19
N LEU A 161 5.65 2.86 11.11
CA LEU A 161 6.15 3.50 12.31
C LEU A 161 6.32 2.45 13.43
N GLU A 162 5.27 1.64 13.62
CA GLU A 162 5.20 0.54 14.58
C GLU A 162 4.39 -0.62 13.98
N GLU A 163 4.40 -1.79 14.61
CA GLU A 163 3.63 -2.94 14.12
C GLU A 163 2.15 -2.57 13.96
N GLY A 164 1.58 -2.78 12.77
CA GLY A 164 0.20 -2.37 12.46
C GLY A 164 -0.04 -0.87 12.25
N LEU A 165 0.94 0.00 12.56
CA LEU A 165 0.80 1.45 12.50
C LEU A 165 1.70 2.07 11.42
N TRP A 166 1.08 2.65 10.41
CA TRP A 166 1.75 3.13 9.19
C TRP A 166 1.61 4.63 9.01
N VAL A 167 2.64 5.29 8.50
CA VAL A 167 2.52 6.63 7.94
C VAL A 167 2.26 6.50 6.45
N VAL A 168 1.12 7.01 6.00
CA VAL A 168 0.79 7.18 4.58
C VAL A 168 1.12 8.61 4.19
N ARG A 169 1.96 8.76 3.17
CA ARG A 169 2.47 10.05 2.70
C ARG A 169 2.02 10.32 1.27
N PHE A 170 1.63 11.56 1.00
CA PHE A 170 1.49 12.11 -0.34
C PHE A 170 2.50 13.24 -0.55
N SER A 171 3.40 13.07 -1.53
CA SER A 171 4.48 14.00 -1.82
C SER A 171 4.33 14.60 -3.22
N TYR A 172 4.32 15.93 -3.32
CA TYR A 172 4.23 16.63 -4.59
C TYR A 172 5.01 17.94 -4.57
N THR A 173 5.28 18.52 -5.74
CA THR A 173 5.91 19.84 -5.84
C THR A 173 4.86 20.90 -6.16
N SER A 174 4.88 22.01 -5.43
CA SER A 174 4.05 23.18 -5.70
C SER A 174 4.90 24.44 -5.72
N ARG A 175 4.85 25.19 -6.83
CA ARG A 175 5.64 26.42 -7.01
C ARG A 175 7.13 26.23 -6.70
N GLY A 176 7.69 25.10 -7.16
CA GLY A 176 9.11 24.74 -6.95
C GLY A 176 9.47 24.30 -5.53
N ARG A 177 8.50 24.11 -4.63
CA ARG A 177 8.73 23.63 -3.27
C ARG A 177 8.13 22.24 -3.06
N PRO A 178 8.86 21.30 -2.45
CA PRO A 178 8.29 20.01 -2.07
C PRO A 178 7.22 20.22 -0.99
N GLN A 179 6.16 19.45 -1.05
CA GLN A 179 5.04 19.44 -0.12
C GLN A 179 4.76 17.99 0.26
N GLU A 180 4.60 17.73 1.56
CA GLU A 180 4.34 16.40 2.08
C GLU A 180 3.12 16.43 3.02
N ALA A 181 2.11 15.64 2.68
CA ALA A 181 0.96 15.41 3.54
C ALA A 181 1.08 14.01 4.13
N GLU A 182 0.99 13.91 5.46
CA GLU A 182 1.15 12.64 6.17
C GLU A 182 -0.04 12.31 7.06
N TRP A 183 -0.54 11.09 6.92
CA TRP A 183 -1.55 10.50 7.79
C TRP A 183 -0.97 9.31 8.52
N LEU A 184 -1.29 9.18 9.80
CA LEU A 184 -1.09 7.96 10.54
C LEU A 184 -2.30 7.06 10.28
N PHE A 185 -2.03 5.83 9.90
CA PHE A 185 -3.01 4.82 9.55
C PHE A 185 -2.81 3.59 10.43
N ASP A 186 -3.84 3.27 11.20
CA ASP A 186 -3.89 2.06 12.01
C ASP A 186 -4.61 0.95 11.21
N VAL A 187 -3.88 -0.11 10.89
CA VAL A 187 -4.35 -1.20 10.02
C VAL A 187 -5.40 -2.08 10.73
N GLU A 188 -5.39 -2.15 12.05
CA GLU A 188 -6.32 -2.98 12.82
C GLU A 188 -7.68 -2.29 12.93
N THR A 189 -7.69 -1.03 13.35
CA THR A 189 -8.90 -0.23 13.54
C THR A 189 -9.43 0.39 12.25
N GLY A 190 -8.57 0.60 11.26
CA GLY A 190 -8.90 1.35 10.05
C GLY A 190 -8.95 2.87 10.26
N GLU A 191 -8.38 3.39 11.35
CA GLU A 191 -8.41 4.82 11.66
C GLU A 191 -7.31 5.61 10.91
N LEU A 192 -7.67 6.80 10.41
CA LEU A 192 -6.75 7.76 9.80
C LEU A 192 -6.69 9.04 10.62
N SER A 193 -5.51 9.41 11.11
CA SER A 193 -5.26 10.69 11.77
C SER A 193 -4.21 11.53 11.04
N ALA A 194 -4.40 12.84 10.97
CA ALA A 194 -3.46 13.71 10.28
C ALA A 194 -2.22 13.98 11.15
N ARG A 195 -1.02 13.74 10.63
CA ARG A 195 0.25 14.04 11.33
C ARG A 195 0.71 15.48 11.13
N ASN A 196 0.22 16.14 10.08
CA ASN A 196 0.57 17.52 9.79
C ASN A 196 -0.62 18.33 9.26
N ARG A 197 -0.46 19.65 9.22
CA ARG A 197 -1.51 20.57 8.78
C ARG A 197 -1.94 20.31 7.33
N LEU A 198 -1.01 19.95 6.45
CA LEU A 198 -1.31 19.73 5.03
C LEU A 198 -2.20 18.51 4.85
N ALA A 199 -1.96 17.43 5.60
CA ALA A 199 -2.81 16.23 5.63
C ALA A 199 -4.25 16.56 6.07
N SER A 200 -4.43 17.35 7.13
CA SER A 200 -5.76 17.80 7.56
C SER A 200 -6.48 18.68 6.54
N GLN A 201 -5.74 19.33 5.64
CA GLN A 201 -6.28 20.20 4.60
C GLN A 201 -6.61 19.43 3.32
N LEU A 202 -5.76 18.49 2.91
CA LEU A 202 -5.97 17.70 1.69
C LEU A 202 -6.92 16.53 1.91
N GLY A 203 -6.90 15.91 3.09
CA GLY A 203 -7.66 14.68 3.36
C GLY A 203 -9.15 14.89 3.66
N HIS A 204 -9.60 16.13 3.88
CA HIS A 204 -10.99 16.40 4.27
C HIS A 204 -11.71 17.30 3.26
N VAL A 205 -12.93 16.91 2.92
CA VAL A 205 -13.87 17.68 2.10
C VAL A 205 -15.19 17.82 2.87
N ALA A 206 -15.65 19.05 3.06
CA ALA A 206 -16.87 19.33 3.84
C ALA A 206 -18.15 18.87 3.11
N LYS A 207 -19.10 18.30 3.85
CA LYS A 207 -20.45 17.99 3.36
C LYS A 207 -21.11 19.26 2.81
N GLY A 208 -21.57 19.22 1.56
CA GLY A 208 -22.16 20.35 0.84
C GLY A 208 -21.26 21.01 -0.21
N ARG A 209 -19.96 20.73 -0.19
CA ARG A 209 -19.01 21.24 -1.21
C ARG A 209 -18.82 20.27 -2.38
N ALA A 210 -19.31 19.02 -2.30
CA ALA A 210 -19.27 18.02 -3.38
C ALA A 210 -20.21 18.41 -4.52
N ARG A 211 -19.73 19.30 -5.41
CA ARG A 211 -20.30 19.54 -6.72
C ARG A 211 -19.18 19.50 -7.74
#